data_AF-A0A2A9PD96-F1
#
_entry.id   AF-A0A2A9PD96-F1
#
_cell.length_a   1.000
_cell.length_b   1.000
_cell.length_c   1.000
_cell.angle_alpha   90.00
_cell.angle_beta   90.00
_cell.angle_gamma   90.00
#
_symmetry.space_group_name_H-M   'P 1'
#
loop_
_entity.id
_entity.type
_entity.pdbx_description
1 polymer ?
#
loop_
_entity_poly.entity_id
_entity_poly.type
_entity_poly.pdbx_seq_one_letter_code
_entity_poly.pdbx_strand_id
1 'polypeptide(L)'
;MSGCKCTTRPAPPGPAESASRLGPAYTLATMPTPESELFKSQKPKVPPTFDGVDYYDTKAFKAAEDAIIREQWVRSMMTRLVGEELGRCYRENGVNHLEMCGHLRERYLQLLATSKLSGTKFLQQNYLDKKSEEIDLEAKVHPINKIAMINSGKPPP
;
A
#
# COMPACT_ATOMS: atom_id res chain seq x y z
N MET A 1 51.38 45.81 10.26
CA MET A 1 51.06 44.56 9.52
C MET A 1 50.99 43.44 10.53
N SER A 2 49.79 43.09 11.00
CA SER A 2 49.61 41.98 11.95
C SER A 2 48.48 41.12 11.41
N GLY A 3 48.86 39.95 10.87
CA GLY A 3 47.97 39.06 10.15
C GLY A 3 47.02 38.30 11.07
N CYS A 4 45.76 38.18 10.66
CA CYS A 4 44.78 37.28 11.23
C CYS A 4 45.25 35.82 11.02
N LYS A 5 45.56 35.13 12.10
CA LYS A 5 45.80 33.67 12.08
C LYS A 5 44.47 32.94 11.97
N CYS A 6 44.27 32.24 10.87
CA CYS A 6 43.20 31.24 10.72
C CYS A 6 43.45 30.10 11.70
N THR A 7 42.60 29.97 12.72
CA THR A 7 42.57 28.82 13.62
C THR A 7 41.83 27.67 12.93
N THR A 8 42.58 26.67 12.46
CA THR A 8 42.04 25.43 11.92
C THR A 8 41.53 24.55 13.07
N ARG A 9 40.27 24.10 12.98
CA ARG A 9 39.67 23.15 13.92
C ARG A 9 40.15 21.73 13.57
N PRO A 10 40.58 20.90 14.54
CA PRO A 10 40.96 19.52 14.25
C PRO A 10 39.74 18.67 13.86
N ALA A 11 39.91 17.86 12.82
CA ALA A 11 38.91 16.89 12.33
C ALA A 11 38.75 15.72 13.33
N PRO A 12 37.56 15.11 13.42
CA PRO A 12 37.35 13.94 14.27
C PRO A 12 38.14 12.71 13.76
N PRO A 13 38.53 11.79 14.65
CA PRO A 13 39.29 10.61 14.27
C PRO A 13 38.45 9.70 13.38
N GLY A 14 38.95 9.39 12.18
CA GLY A 14 38.41 8.33 11.34
C GLY A 14 38.60 6.96 12.00
N PRO A 15 37.72 5.98 11.73
CA PRO A 15 37.91 4.63 12.23
C PRO A 15 39.15 4.01 11.58
N ALA A 16 40.03 3.49 12.43
CA ALA A 16 41.27 2.84 12.06
C ALA A 16 41.02 1.61 11.17
N GLU A 17 41.80 1.55 10.09
CA GLU A 17 41.99 0.38 9.25
C GLU A 17 43.14 -0.46 9.85
N SER A 18 42.91 -1.74 10.17
CA SER A 18 43.81 -2.84 9.77
C SER A 18 43.43 -4.21 10.36
N ALA A 19 43.20 -5.13 9.42
CA ALA A 19 43.72 -6.50 9.34
C ALA A 19 43.26 -7.59 10.32
N SER A 20 42.69 -8.61 9.67
CA SER A 20 42.83 -10.05 9.93
C SER A 20 41.97 -10.70 11.02
N ARG A 21 40.83 -11.27 10.59
CA ARG A 21 40.43 -12.64 10.96
C ARG A 21 39.72 -13.32 9.79
N LEU A 22 40.28 -14.43 9.35
CA LEU A 22 39.65 -15.40 8.47
C LEU A 22 38.49 -16.11 9.21
N GLY A 23 37.31 -16.13 8.61
CA GLY A 23 36.23 -17.10 8.88
C GLY A 23 34.82 -16.49 9.01
N PRO A 24 33.75 -17.28 8.80
CA PRO A 24 33.51 -18.28 7.76
C PRO A 24 32.68 -17.68 6.61
N ALA A 25 32.43 -18.48 5.56
CA ALA A 25 31.60 -18.16 4.42
C ALA A 25 30.31 -17.42 4.79
N TYR A 26 29.91 -16.45 3.97
CA TYR A 26 28.62 -15.75 4.01
C TYR A 26 27.49 -16.78 3.81
N THR A 27 27.15 -17.50 4.87
CA THR A 27 25.91 -18.25 4.96
C THR A 27 24.80 -17.21 4.93
N LEU A 28 23.90 -17.35 3.96
CA LEU A 28 22.64 -16.62 3.81
C LEU A 28 21.97 -16.40 5.17
N ALA A 29 22.26 -15.27 5.81
CA ALA A 29 21.52 -14.80 6.95
C ALA A 29 20.17 -14.30 6.40
N THR A 30 19.19 -15.18 6.33
CA THR A 30 17.77 -14.80 6.33
C THR A 30 17.58 -13.77 7.42
N MET A 31 17.37 -12.50 7.09
CA MET A 31 17.20 -11.45 8.09
C MET A 31 15.94 -11.74 8.93
N PRO A 32 16.04 -12.07 10.22
CA PRO A 32 14.91 -12.09 11.12
C PRO A 32 15.16 -11.00 12.15
N THR A 33 15.29 -9.74 11.72
CA THR A 33 15.17 -8.64 12.66
C THR A 33 13.72 -8.68 13.16
N PRO A 34 13.48 -8.89 14.48
CA PRO A 34 12.12 -8.92 14.98
C PRO A 34 11.48 -7.56 14.71
N GLU A 35 10.31 -7.57 14.07
CA GLU A 35 9.53 -6.35 13.83
C GLU A 35 9.37 -5.58 15.15
N SER A 36 9.75 -4.30 15.17
CA SER A 36 9.65 -3.44 16.34
C SER A 36 8.19 -3.31 16.79
N GLU A 37 7.96 -3.15 18.10
CA GLU A 37 6.61 -3.02 18.67
C GLU A 37 5.83 -1.85 18.04
N LEU A 38 6.55 -0.80 17.64
CA LEU A 38 6.02 0.36 16.92
C LEU A 38 5.48 0.00 15.53
N PHE A 39 6.09 -0.95 14.82
CA PHE A 39 5.61 -1.38 13.50
C PHE A 39 4.32 -2.20 13.62
N LYS A 40 4.23 -3.06 14.65
CA LYS A 40 3.05 -3.89 14.91
C LYS A 40 1.83 -3.05 15.29
N SER A 41 2.02 -1.94 16.00
CA SER A 41 0.92 -1.04 16.37
C SER A 41 0.40 -0.20 15.20
N GLN A 42 1.22 0.10 14.20
CA GLN A 42 0.82 0.90 13.03
C GLN A 42 0.16 0.08 11.92
N LYS A 43 0.34 -1.24 11.89
CA LYS A 43 -0.22 -2.09 10.85
C LYS A 43 -1.75 -2.18 10.97
N PRO A 44 -2.51 -2.04 9.87
CA PRO A 44 -3.96 -2.25 9.93
C PRO A 44 -4.30 -3.69 10.32
N LYS A 45 -5.25 -3.83 11.26
CA LYS A 45 -5.74 -5.13 11.75
C LYS A 45 -6.83 -5.74 10.85
N VAL A 46 -7.50 -4.92 10.05
CA VAL A 46 -8.63 -5.30 9.19
C VAL A 46 -8.09 -5.75 7.82
N PRO A 47 -8.58 -6.87 7.26
CA PRO A 47 -8.19 -7.30 5.92
C PRO A 47 -8.63 -6.26 4.86
N PRO A 48 -7.92 -6.17 3.71
CA PRO A 48 -8.24 -5.23 2.63
C PRO A 48 -9.42 -5.74 1.77
N THR A 49 -10.53 -6.07 2.43
CA THR A 49 -11.80 -6.45 1.79
C THR A 49 -12.93 -5.76 2.51
N PHE A 50 -14.06 -5.64 1.82
CA PHE A 50 -15.29 -5.12 2.36
C PHE A 50 -16.28 -6.23 2.77
N ASP A 51 -15.90 -7.49 2.56
CA ASP A 51 -16.71 -8.65 2.91
C ASP A 51 -16.78 -8.79 4.45
N GLY A 52 -18.00 -8.74 5.00
CA GLY A 52 -18.26 -8.94 6.43
C GLY A 52 -18.11 -7.69 7.31
N VAL A 53 -17.91 -6.51 6.71
CA VAL A 53 -17.93 -5.23 7.44
C VAL A 53 -19.37 -4.73 7.56
N ASP A 54 -19.77 -4.32 8.77
CA ASP A 54 -21.05 -3.64 8.98
C ASP A 54 -20.97 -2.20 8.44
N TYR A 55 -21.86 -1.87 7.49
CA TYR A 55 -21.90 -0.57 6.82
C TYR A 55 -22.48 0.52 7.73
N TYR A 56 -23.26 0.15 8.75
CA TYR A 56 -23.86 1.09 9.69
C TYR A 56 -22.88 1.52 10.79
N ASP A 57 -21.79 0.76 11.03
CA ASP A 57 -20.69 1.18 11.89
C ASP A 57 -19.64 2.00 11.10
N THR A 58 -19.69 3.32 11.30
CA THR A 58 -18.76 4.27 10.68
C THR A 58 -17.29 3.97 10.94
N LYS A 59 -16.94 3.38 12.10
CA LYS A 59 -15.54 3.10 12.46
C LYS A 59 -15.01 1.89 11.70
N ALA A 60 -15.76 0.79 11.69
CA ALA A 60 -15.40 -0.42 10.97
C ALA A 60 -15.33 -0.16 9.44
N PHE A 61 -16.30 0.58 8.90
CA PHE A 61 -16.33 0.97 7.49
C PHE A 61 -15.09 1.78 7.08
N LYS A 62 -14.73 2.80 7.87
CA LYS A 62 -13.55 3.63 7.59
C LYS A 62 -12.24 2.84 7.70
N ALA A 63 -12.15 1.95 8.69
CA ALA A 63 -10.97 1.08 8.82
C ALA A 63 -10.78 0.17 7.59
N ALA A 64 -11.86 -0.33 7.00
CA ALA A 64 -11.82 -1.14 5.78
C ALA A 64 -11.46 -0.30 4.54
N GLU A 65 -12.03 0.91 4.39
CA GLU A 65 -11.63 1.84 3.33
C GLU A 65 -10.13 2.13 3.37
N ASP A 66 -9.60 2.46 4.54
CA ASP A 66 -8.19 2.76 4.71
C ASP A 66 -7.32 1.53 4.44
N ALA A 67 -7.77 0.32 4.81
CA ALA A 67 -7.03 -0.92 4.51
C ALA A 67 -6.89 -1.14 3.00
N ILE A 68 -7.97 -0.96 2.24
CA ILE A 68 -7.95 -1.09 0.77
C ILE A 68 -7.04 -0.04 0.15
N ILE A 69 -7.16 1.22 0.57
CA ILE A 69 -6.37 2.33 0.01
C ILE A 69 -4.88 2.11 0.28
N ARG A 70 -4.49 1.70 1.50
CA ARG A 70 -3.09 1.42 1.84
C ARG A 70 -2.48 0.35 0.92
N GLU A 71 -3.20 -0.73 0.64
CA GLU A 71 -2.71 -1.77 -0.27
C GLU A 71 -2.56 -1.27 -1.72
N GLN A 72 -3.46 -0.39 -2.18
CA GLN A 72 -3.30 0.25 -3.49
C GLN A 72 -2.04 1.15 -3.53
N TRP A 73 -1.75 1.87 -2.44
CA TRP A 73 -0.51 2.66 -2.32
C TRP A 73 0.75 1.79 -2.24
N VAL A 74 0.69 0.64 -1.56
CA VAL A 74 1.80 -0.33 -1.55
C VAL A 74 2.13 -0.78 -2.97
N ARG A 75 1.11 -1.12 -3.79
CA ARG A 75 1.30 -1.46 -5.20
C ARG A 75 1.91 -0.32 -6.01
N SER A 76 1.48 0.92 -5.76
CA SER A 76 2.07 2.11 -6.40
C SER A 76 3.54 2.32 -6.02
N MET A 77 3.89 2.09 -4.75
CA MET A 77 5.28 2.17 -4.30
C MET A 77 6.16 1.06 -4.87
N MET A 78 5.63 -0.15 -5.05
CA MET A 78 6.34 -1.22 -5.77
C MET A 78 6.70 -0.79 -7.19
N THR A 79 5.77 -0.15 -7.92
CA THR A 79 6.02 0.38 -9.26
C THR A 79 7.09 1.47 -9.26
N ARG A 80 7.10 2.35 -8.24
CA ARG A 80 8.15 3.38 -8.09
C ARG A 80 9.55 2.77 -7.91
N LEU A 81 9.68 1.76 -7.05
CA LEU A 81 10.96 1.08 -6.82
C LEU A 81 11.51 0.46 -8.11
N VAL A 82 10.65 -0.22 -8.88
CA VAL A 82 11.04 -0.78 -10.18
C VAL A 82 11.41 0.32 -11.17
N GLY A 83 10.72 1.46 -11.15
CA GLY A 83 11.05 2.62 -11.98
C GLY A 83 12.41 3.24 -11.66
N GLU A 84 12.77 3.34 -10.38
CA GLU A 84 14.08 3.85 -9.94
C GLU A 84 15.23 2.91 -10.34
N GLU A 85 15.03 1.60 -10.20
CA GLU A 85 15.99 0.59 -10.64
C GLU A 85 16.14 0.56 -12.16
N LEU A 86 15.05 0.68 -12.91
CA LEU A 86 15.06 0.81 -14.36
C LEU A 86 15.84 2.07 -14.80
N GLY A 87 15.62 3.20 -14.11
CA GLY A 87 16.36 4.44 -14.34
C GLY A 87 17.86 4.32 -14.00
N ARG A 88 18.23 3.45 -13.06
CA ARG A 88 19.64 3.10 -12.80
C ARG A 88 20.22 2.25 -13.93
N CYS A 89 19.51 1.21 -14.37
CA CYS A 89 19.94 0.34 -15.46
C CYS A 89 20.19 1.13 -16.76
N TYR A 90 19.33 2.10 -17.09
CA TYR A 90 19.54 2.97 -18.26
C TYR A 90 20.79 3.84 -18.16
N ARG A 91 21.13 4.34 -16.97
CA ARG A 91 22.32 5.17 -16.75
C ARG A 91 23.61 4.36 -16.81
N GLU A 92 23.59 3.12 -16.32
CA GLU A 92 24.76 2.24 -16.28
C GLU A 92 25.08 1.60 -17.63
N ASN A 93 24.06 1.18 -18.38
CA ASN A 93 24.26 0.42 -19.62
C ASN A 93 24.28 1.28 -20.89
N GLY A 94 23.86 2.54 -20.82
CA GLY A 94 23.88 3.47 -21.95
C GLY A 94 23.19 2.89 -23.19
N VAL A 95 23.89 2.83 -24.32
CA VAL A 95 23.35 2.32 -25.60
C VAL A 95 22.93 0.85 -25.53
N ASN A 96 23.47 0.06 -24.59
CA ASN A 96 23.19 -1.37 -24.45
C ASN A 96 21.95 -1.69 -23.59
N HIS A 97 21.15 -0.69 -23.22
CA HIS A 97 19.99 -0.88 -22.34
C HIS A 97 18.89 -1.79 -22.94
N LEU A 98 18.88 -2.01 -24.25
CA LEU A 98 17.86 -2.80 -24.94
C LEU A 98 17.93 -4.29 -24.54
N GLU A 99 19.15 -4.84 -24.50
CA GLU A 99 19.39 -6.24 -24.14
C GLU A 99 19.39 -6.42 -22.61
N MET A 100 20.02 -5.49 -21.87
CA MET A 100 20.24 -5.65 -20.44
C MET A 100 19.02 -5.24 -19.58
N CYS A 101 18.31 -4.17 -19.95
CA CYS A 101 17.21 -3.62 -19.14
C CYS A 101 15.80 -4.12 -19.56
N GLY A 102 15.71 -5.05 -20.53
CA GLY A 102 14.44 -5.56 -21.06
C GLY A 102 13.54 -6.16 -19.97
N HIS A 103 14.09 -7.00 -19.10
CA HIS A 103 13.35 -7.63 -18.00
C HIS A 103 12.74 -6.63 -17.00
N LEU A 104 13.47 -5.57 -16.65
CA LEU A 104 12.97 -4.50 -15.77
C LEU A 104 11.87 -3.70 -16.46
N ARG A 105 12.02 -3.44 -17.76
CA ARG A 105 11.00 -2.73 -18.56
C ARG A 105 9.70 -3.54 -18.61
N GLU A 106 9.77 -4.83 -18.92
CA GLU A 106 8.58 -5.69 -18.98
C GLU A 106 7.88 -5.77 -17.63
N ARG A 107 8.65 -5.99 -16.56
CA ARG A 107 8.12 -5.99 -15.20
C ARG A 107 7.47 -4.65 -14.84
N TYR A 108 8.12 -3.54 -15.17
CA TYR A 108 7.56 -2.20 -14.95
C TYR A 108 6.22 -2.01 -15.66
N LEU A 109 6.09 -2.46 -16.92
CA LEU A 109 4.84 -2.37 -17.67
C LEU A 109 3.73 -3.26 -17.08
N GLN A 110 4.07 -4.47 -16.63
CA GLN A 110 3.13 -5.37 -15.94
C GLN A 110 2.59 -4.74 -14.65
N LEU A 111 3.49 -4.14 -13.85
CA LEU A 111 3.08 -3.45 -12.63
C LEU A 111 2.27 -2.20 -12.95
N LEU A 112 2.65 -1.41 -13.96
CA LEU A 112 1.95 -0.18 -14.33
C LEU A 112 0.49 -0.43 -14.71
N ALA A 113 0.19 -1.56 -15.35
CA ALA A 113 -1.17 -1.95 -15.70
C ALA A 113 -2.04 -2.26 -14.47
N THR A 114 -1.45 -2.80 -13.40
CA THR A 114 -2.18 -3.32 -12.22
C THR A 114 -2.13 -2.40 -10.99
N SER A 115 -1.17 -1.46 -10.94
CA SER A 115 -0.93 -0.59 -9.77
C SER A 115 -1.71 0.73 -9.78
N LYS A 116 -2.74 0.87 -10.62
CA LYS A 116 -3.52 2.11 -10.72
C LYS A 116 -4.34 2.33 -9.44
N LEU A 117 -4.24 3.54 -8.88
CA LEU A 117 -5.06 3.99 -7.75
C LEU A 117 -6.48 4.27 -8.24
N SER A 118 -7.41 3.33 -8.04
CA SER A 118 -8.82 3.46 -8.45
C SER A 118 -9.75 3.89 -7.31
N GLY A 119 -9.22 3.99 -6.08
CA GLY A 119 -10.01 4.31 -4.88
C GLY A 119 -10.94 3.17 -4.46
N THR A 120 -11.79 3.45 -3.48
CA THR A 120 -12.74 2.49 -2.90
C THR A 120 -14.16 2.63 -3.45
N LYS A 121 -14.46 3.75 -4.12
CA LYS A 121 -15.82 4.08 -4.60
C LYS A 121 -16.35 3.07 -5.60
N PHE A 122 -15.50 2.61 -6.52
CA PHE A 122 -15.89 1.59 -7.48
C PHE A 122 -16.30 0.30 -6.75
N LEU A 123 -15.51 -0.17 -5.79
CA LEU A 123 -15.87 -1.34 -4.99
C LEU A 123 -17.20 -1.11 -4.25
N GLN A 124 -17.36 0.03 -3.57
CA GLN A 124 -18.59 0.38 -2.84
C GLN A 124 -19.86 0.39 -3.70
N GLN A 125 -19.76 0.91 -4.93
CA GLN A 125 -20.90 1.05 -5.83
C GLN A 125 -21.25 -0.26 -6.55
N ASN A 126 -20.27 -1.16 -6.75
CA ASN A 126 -20.45 -2.41 -7.50
C ASN A 126 -20.68 -3.66 -6.63
N TYR A 127 -20.77 -3.53 -5.29
CA TYR A 127 -21.32 -4.59 -4.42
C TYR A 127 -22.85 -4.60 -4.37
N LEU A 128 -23.48 -3.65 -5.05
CA LEU A 128 -24.92 -3.53 -5.17
C LEU A 128 -25.52 -4.46 -6.24
N ASP A 129 -25.02 -5.69 -6.43
CA ASP A 129 -25.67 -6.64 -7.35
C ASP A 129 -26.23 -7.88 -6.63
N LYS A 130 -25.62 -8.36 -5.53
CA LYS A 130 -26.15 -9.54 -4.81
C LYS A 130 -27.00 -9.17 -3.60
N LYS A 131 -26.55 -8.17 -2.85
CA LYS A 131 -27.27 -7.67 -1.67
C LYS A 131 -28.27 -6.58 -2.07
N SER A 132 -28.03 -5.87 -3.16
CA SER A 132 -28.95 -4.85 -3.68
C SER A 132 -30.18 -5.43 -4.34
N GLU A 133 -30.06 -6.51 -5.13
CA GLU A 133 -31.24 -7.20 -5.66
C GLU A 133 -32.14 -7.69 -4.49
N GLU A 134 -31.53 -8.15 -3.40
CA GLU A 134 -32.22 -8.55 -2.17
C GLU A 134 -32.76 -7.34 -1.39
N ILE A 135 -32.01 -6.24 -1.31
CA ILE A 135 -32.44 -4.96 -0.71
C ILE A 135 -33.52 -4.28 -1.56
N ASP A 136 -33.57 -4.46 -2.88
CA ASP A 136 -34.57 -3.90 -3.80
C ASP A 136 -35.87 -4.73 -3.75
N LEU A 137 -35.74 -6.04 -3.52
CA LEU A 137 -36.84 -6.93 -3.13
C LEU A 137 -37.35 -6.62 -1.71
N GLU A 138 -36.47 -6.26 -0.77
CA GLU A 138 -36.80 -5.81 0.59
C GLU A 138 -37.24 -4.33 0.65
N ALA A 139 -36.88 -3.50 -0.32
CA ALA A 139 -37.29 -2.09 -0.46
C ALA A 139 -38.75 -1.95 -0.90
N LYS A 140 -39.42 -3.07 -1.19
CA LYS A 140 -40.89 -3.15 -1.07
C LYS A 140 -41.41 -2.82 0.34
N VAL A 141 -40.55 -2.66 1.35
CA VAL A 141 -40.93 -2.18 2.68
C VAL A 141 -39.90 -1.22 3.29
N HIS A 142 -39.78 -0.01 2.74
CA HIS A 142 -39.24 1.12 3.53
C HIS A 142 -40.04 1.26 4.86
N PRO A 143 -39.41 1.55 6.01
CA PRO A 143 -40.12 1.71 7.29
C PRO A 143 -41.19 2.79 7.27
N ILE A 144 -40.94 3.87 6.53
CA ILE A 144 -41.90 4.95 6.24
C ILE A 144 -43.12 4.41 5.48
N ASN A 145 -42.92 3.48 4.54
CA ASN A 145 -43.98 2.87 3.74
C ASN A 145 -44.80 1.84 4.54
N LYS A 146 -44.19 1.14 5.50
CA LYS A 146 -44.91 0.22 6.41
C LYS A 146 -45.88 0.96 7.34
N ILE A 147 -45.48 2.13 7.84
CA ILE A 147 -46.32 3.00 8.67
C ILE A 147 -47.48 3.56 7.83
N ALA A 148 -47.23 3.91 6.56
CA ALA A 148 -48.28 4.32 5.62
C ALA A 148 -49.26 3.17 5.26
N MET A 149 -48.80 1.92 5.16
CA MET A 149 -49.65 0.76 4.90
C MET A 149 -50.52 0.34 6.09
N ILE A 150 -50.00 0.44 7.31
CA ILE A 150 -50.77 0.18 8.54
C ILE A 150 -51.91 1.21 8.70
N ASN A 151 -51.67 2.46 8.32
CA ASN A 151 -52.69 3.52 8.40
C ASN A 151 -53.72 3.49 7.25
N SER A 152 -53.45 2.78 6.15
CA SER A 152 -54.33 2.70 4.98
C SER A 152 -55.11 1.39 4.84
N GLY A 153 -54.87 0.41 5.73
CA GLY A 153 -55.73 -0.77 5.91
C GLY A 153 -55.83 -1.74 4.72
N LYS A 154 -54.93 -1.67 3.73
CA LYS A 154 -54.95 -2.59 2.58
C LYS A 154 -53.96 -3.77 2.80
N PRO A 155 -54.41 -5.04 2.76
CA PRO A 155 -53.53 -6.20 2.91
C PRO A 155 -52.67 -6.46 1.65
N PRO A 156 -51.48 -7.07 1.79
CA PRO A 156 -50.55 -7.31 0.67
C PRO A 156 -51.02 -8.46 -0.25
N PRO A 157 -50.66 -8.46 -1.55
CA PRO A 157 -50.77 -9.64 -2.42
C PRO A 157 -49.69 -10.69 -2.12
#